data_AF-A7I5H3-F1
#
_entry.id   AF-A7I5H3-F1
#
_cell.length_a   1.000
_cell.length_b   1.000
_cell.length_c   1.000
_cell.angle_alpha   90.00
_cell.angle_beta   90.00
_cell.angle_gamma   90.00
#
_symmetry.space_group_name_H-M   'P 1'
#
loop_
_entity.id
_entity.type
_entity.pdbx_description
1 polymer ?
#
loop_
_entity_poly.entity_id
_entity_poly.type
_entity_poly.pdbx_seq_one_letter_code
_entity_poly.pdbx_strand_id
1 'polypeptide(L)'
;MNHTRIFLIGSLCMICLVAAIMPVAADPTTGENAWNTNTEHVAAMQAFVAYAGAKGQAQMDGAISYIGTISNGAGTTPLTSIESQFEGTVTSVQSMTSGTQIQQAESQLKTDRTDFMSTAKSDLKEYNGTGKAFEQSINASVMAQATTLQGLENTWWTDRQTARMDEFSTNDQKRNGVLANLTAKGIDVSGAQAVENQIQQEGTALNAALTDRDESAIKAANQDLATLNKQFESIIKSYRSGHRAKATATASPTTTITPAATL
;
A
#
# COMPACT_ATOMS: atom_id res chain seq x y z
N MET A 1 -11.38 -7.22 40.27
CA MET A 1 -10.63 -7.95 39.21
C MET A 1 -10.35 -6.96 38.10
N ASN A 2 -9.10 -6.48 37.99
CA ASN A 2 -8.71 -5.53 36.95
C ASN A 2 -8.49 -6.30 35.65
N HIS A 3 -9.28 -5.97 34.62
CA HIS A 3 -9.10 -6.50 33.28
C HIS A 3 -7.84 -5.88 32.65
N THR A 4 -6.71 -6.55 32.81
CA THR A 4 -5.50 -6.24 32.05
C THR A 4 -5.81 -6.49 30.57
N ARG A 5 -6.00 -5.42 29.81
CA ARG A 5 -6.17 -5.47 28.36
C ARG A 5 -4.85 -5.95 27.76
N ILE A 6 -4.83 -7.21 27.30
CA ILE A 6 -3.68 -7.81 26.60
C ILE A 6 -3.57 -7.08 25.25
N PHE A 7 -2.61 -6.17 25.16
CA PHE A 7 -2.29 -5.43 23.94
C PHE A 7 -1.48 -6.33 22.99
N LEU A 8 -2.16 -7.26 22.32
CA LEU A 8 -1.65 -7.98 21.14
C LEU A 8 -1.71 -7.07 19.89
N ILE A 9 -1.42 -5.78 20.08
CA ILE A 9 -1.64 -4.69 19.11
C ILE A 9 -0.53 -4.61 18.07
N GLY A 10 0.68 -5.10 18.39
CA GLY A 10 1.83 -5.01 17.48
C GLY A 10 1.68 -5.77 16.17
N SER A 11 0.78 -6.76 16.10
CA SER A 11 0.66 -7.65 14.94
C SER A 11 -0.56 -7.35 14.04
N LEU A 12 -1.54 -6.58 14.53
CA LEU A 12 -2.71 -6.16 13.74
C LEU A 12 -2.42 -4.88 12.92
N CYS A 13 -1.58 -3.97 13.44
CA CYS A 13 -1.29 -2.69 12.78
C CYS A 13 -0.42 -2.79 11.51
N MET A 14 0.40 -3.84 11.37
CA MET A 14 1.29 -4.02 10.20
C MET A 14 0.52 -4.25 8.87
N ILE A 15 -0.69 -4.84 8.91
CA ILE A 15 -1.46 -5.17 7.69
C ILE A 15 -2.40 -4.03 7.24
N CYS A 16 -2.34 -2.87 7.89
CA CYS A 16 -3.09 -1.68 7.46
C CYS A 16 -2.25 -0.73 6.59
N LEU A 17 -0.93 -0.93 6.49
CA LEU A 17 -0.02 0.03 5.85
C LEU A 17 0.08 -0.09 4.33
N VAL A 18 -0.22 -1.26 3.74
CA VAL A 18 -0.13 -1.46 2.27
C VAL A 18 -1.28 -0.76 1.52
N ALA A 19 -2.45 -0.59 2.15
CA ALA A 19 -3.64 -0.05 1.49
C ALA A 19 -3.78 1.49 1.53
N ALA A 20 -2.92 2.20 2.29
CA ALA A 20 -3.18 3.61 2.63
C ALA A 20 -2.59 4.65 1.65
N ILE A 21 -1.90 4.24 0.59
CA ILE A 21 -1.24 5.16 -0.35
C ILE A 21 -1.22 4.45 -1.71
N MET A 22 -2.14 4.67 -2.65
CA MET A 22 -2.33 5.91 -3.40
C MET A 22 -3.58 5.87 -4.29
N PRO A 23 -4.13 7.03 -4.67
CA PRO A 23 -5.04 7.14 -5.79
C PRO A 23 -4.24 7.05 -7.09
N VAL A 24 -4.07 5.84 -7.63
CA VAL A 24 -3.76 5.73 -9.05
C VAL A 24 -5.05 6.04 -9.78
N ALA A 25 -5.08 7.14 -10.53
CA ALA A 25 -6.16 7.39 -11.47
C ALA A 25 -6.26 6.17 -12.39
N ALA A 26 -7.32 5.38 -12.23
CA ALA A 26 -7.63 4.28 -13.12
C ALA A 26 -7.59 4.82 -14.56
N ASP A 27 -6.93 4.11 -15.47
CA ASP A 27 -7.10 4.38 -16.88
C ASP A 27 -8.59 4.10 -17.20
N PRO A 28 -9.36 5.12 -17.61
CA PRO A 28 -10.79 4.95 -17.86
C PRO A 28 -11.07 4.03 -19.05
N THR A 29 -10.04 3.61 -19.81
CA THR A 29 -10.20 2.77 -21.01
C THR A 29 -10.11 1.28 -20.75
N THR A 30 -9.46 0.82 -19.67
CA THR A 30 -9.28 -0.62 -19.39
C THR A 30 -10.02 -1.11 -18.15
N GLY A 31 -10.48 -0.22 -17.26
CA GLY A 31 -11.18 -0.61 -16.02
C GLY A 31 -10.29 -1.31 -14.97
N GLU A 32 -9.13 -1.83 -15.37
CA GLU A 32 -8.08 -2.30 -14.48
C GLU A 32 -7.06 -1.18 -14.21
N ASN A 33 -6.78 -0.94 -12.93
CA ASN A 33 -5.67 -0.10 -12.52
C ASN A 33 -4.37 -0.75 -13.01
N ALA A 34 -3.70 -0.16 -14.00
CA ALA A 34 -2.45 -0.67 -14.58
C ALA A 34 -1.35 -0.94 -13.53
N TRP A 35 -1.47 -0.31 -12.35
CA TRP A 35 -0.57 -0.57 -11.23
C TRP A 35 -0.77 -1.95 -10.59
N ASN A 36 -1.99 -2.50 -10.62
CA ASN A 36 -2.29 -3.79 -10.01
C ASN A 36 -1.57 -4.96 -10.70
N THR A 37 -1.04 -4.78 -11.90
CA THR A 37 -0.26 -5.81 -12.63
C THR A 37 1.18 -5.36 -12.89
N ASN A 38 1.62 -4.24 -12.31
CA ASN A 38 3.01 -3.82 -12.35
C ASN A 38 3.88 -4.81 -11.58
N THR A 39 4.96 -5.28 -12.21
CA THR A 39 5.81 -6.36 -11.68
C THR A 39 6.45 -5.98 -10.35
N GLU A 40 6.95 -4.76 -10.24
CA GLU A 40 7.62 -4.22 -9.07
C GLU A 40 6.63 -4.11 -7.90
N HIS A 41 5.42 -3.63 -8.16
CA HIS A 41 4.34 -3.59 -7.17
C HIS A 41 3.94 -4.98 -6.67
N VAL A 42 3.73 -5.93 -7.59
CA VAL A 42 3.40 -7.31 -7.25
C VAL A 42 4.51 -7.95 -6.42
N ALA A 43 5.77 -7.76 -6.80
CA ALA A 43 6.92 -8.26 -6.04
C ALA A 43 6.97 -7.69 -4.62
N ALA A 44 6.78 -6.38 -4.45
CA ALA A 44 6.74 -5.73 -3.14
C ALA A 44 5.62 -6.28 -2.25
N MET A 45 4.45 -6.56 -2.82
CA MET A 45 3.33 -7.17 -2.10
C MET A 45 3.61 -8.63 -1.73
N GLN A 46 4.19 -9.42 -2.63
CA GLN A 46 4.59 -10.81 -2.34
C GLN A 46 5.64 -10.88 -1.22
N ALA A 47 6.63 -9.97 -1.25
CA ALA A 47 7.67 -9.87 -0.22
C ALA A 47 7.08 -9.46 1.14
N PHE A 48 6.13 -8.52 1.15
CA PHE A 48 5.39 -8.17 2.36
C PHE A 48 4.67 -9.37 2.96
N VAL A 49 3.91 -10.12 2.13
CA VAL A 49 3.19 -11.31 2.58
C VAL A 49 4.14 -12.41 3.06
N ALA A 50 5.30 -12.59 2.42
CA ALA A 50 6.31 -13.54 2.89
C ALA A 50 6.82 -13.17 4.29
N TYR A 51 7.19 -11.90 4.51
CA TYR A 51 7.63 -11.42 5.83
C TYR A 51 6.53 -11.50 6.90
N ALA A 52 5.34 -10.97 6.60
CA ALA A 52 4.21 -10.97 7.53
C ALA A 52 3.71 -12.40 7.81
N GLY A 53 3.74 -13.27 6.80
CA GLY A 53 3.44 -14.69 6.87
C GLY A 53 4.38 -15.42 7.81
N ALA A 54 5.70 -15.34 7.58
CA ALA A 54 6.69 -15.96 8.46
C ALA A 54 6.60 -15.47 9.92
N LYS A 55 6.35 -14.17 10.11
CA LYS A 55 6.13 -13.62 11.46
C LYS A 55 4.85 -14.14 12.09
N GLY A 56 3.77 -14.25 11.32
CA GLY A 56 2.49 -14.82 11.76
C GLY A 56 2.63 -16.29 12.15
N GLN A 57 3.29 -17.09 11.33
CA GLN A 57 3.59 -18.50 11.59
C GLN A 57 4.39 -18.66 12.89
N ALA A 58 5.49 -17.92 13.07
CA ALA A 58 6.26 -17.97 14.31
C ALA A 58 5.41 -17.61 15.56
N GLN A 59 4.44 -16.69 15.42
CA GLN A 59 3.49 -16.38 16.50
C GLN A 59 2.51 -17.54 16.76
N MET A 60 1.99 -18.17 15.72
CA MET A 60 1.11 -19.34 15.81
C MET A 60 1.83 -20.54 16.44
N ASP A 61 3.05 -20.84 16.00
CA ASP A 61 3.92 -21.88 16.56
C ASP A 61 4.09 -21.74 18.07
N GLY A 62 4.41 -20.53 18.55
CA GLY A 62 4.59 -20.26 19.98
C GLY A 62 3.29 -20.43 20.75
N ALA A 63 2.17 -19.96 20.19
CA ALA A 63 0.85 -20.15 20.79
C ALA A 63 0.47 -21.64 20.89
N ILE A 64 0.65 -22.41 19.80
CA ILE A 64 0.39 -23.86 19.75
C ILE A 64 1.27 -24.59 20.76
N SER A 65 2.56 -24.24 20.84
CA SER A 65 3.50 -24.85 21.78
C SER A 65 3.05 -24.67 23.24
N TYR A 66 2.64 -23.44 23.60
CA TYR A 66 2.13 -23.16 24.94
C TYR A 66 0.82 -23.89 25.24
N ILE A 67 -0.15 -23.83 24.31
CA ILE A 67 -1.43 -24.54 24.47
C ILE A 67 -1.19 -26.04 24.61
N GLY A 68 -0.36 -26.63 23.75
CA GLY A 68 0.01 -28.05 23.81
C GLY A 68 0.63 -28.43 25.16
N THR A 69 1.44 -27.55 25.75
CA THR A 69 2.02 -27.76 27.08
C THR A 69 0.95 -27.80 28.17
N ILE A 70 0.05 -26.80 28.22
CA ILE A 70 -0.97 -26.71 29.30
C ILE A 70 -2.11 -27.72 29.12
N SER A 71 -2.38 -28.15 27.89
CA SER A 71 -3.45 -29.07 27.55
C SER A 71 -2.98 -30.54 27.44
N ASN A 72 -1.69 -30.83 27.65
CA ASN A 72 -1.08 -32.11 27.30
C ASN A 72 -1.40 -32.56 25.85
N GLY A 73 -1.39 -31.61 24.91
CA GLY A 73 -1.65 -31.85 23.49
C GLY A 73 -3.13 -31.80 23.05
N ALA A 74 -4.10 -31.84 23.96
CA ALA A 74 -5.52 -31.87 23.59
C ALA A 74 -6.03 -30.61 22.84
N GLY A 75 -5.47 -29.42 23.09
CA GLY A 75 -5.92 -28.16 22.51
C GLY A 75 -5.26 -27.77 21.18
N THR A 76 -4.36 -28.59 20.61
CA THR A 76 -3.56 -28.14 19.45
C THR A 76 -4.22 -28.40 18.10
N THR A 77 -5.10 -29.40 17.98
CA THR A 77 -5.63 -29.82 16.67
C THR A 77 -6.35 -28.69 15.90
N PRO A 78 -7.27 -27.92 16.50
CA PRO A 78 -7.92 -26.82 15.79
C PRO A 78 -6.93 -25.70 15.40
N LEU A 79 -5.98 -25.40 16.28
CA LEU A 79 -4.97 -24.37 16.05
C LEU A 79 -4.04 -24.72 14.88
N THR A 80 -3.51 -25.95 14.86
CA THR A 80 -2.66 -26.43 13.76
C THR A 80 -3.43 -26.49 12.43
N SER A 81 -4.73 -26.76 12.45
CA SER A 81 -5.54 -26.71 11.23
C SER A 81 -5.64 -25.30 10.66
N ILE A 82 -5.80 -24.27 11.51
CA ILE A 82 -5.87 -22.87 11.07
C ILE A 82 -4.50 -22.38 10.61
N GLU A 83 -3.44 -22.75 11.34
CA GLU A 83 -2.06 -22.45 10.94
C GLU A 83 -1.72 -23.04 9.56
N SER A 84 -2.11 -24.28 9.29
CA SER A 84 -1.90 -24.91 7.98
C SER A 84 -2.64 -24.18 6.85
N GLN A 85 -3.86 -23.68 7.11
CA GLN A 85 -4.61 -22.84 6.15
C GLN A 85 -3.90 -21.51 5.91
N PHE A 86 -3.42 -20.88 6.97
CA PHE A 86 -2.66 -19.64 6.92
C PHE A 86 -1.38 -19.82 6.09
N GLU A 87 -0.57 -20.84 6.36
CA GLU A 87 0.64 -21.18 5.59
C GLU A 87 0.35 -21.48 4.11
N GLY A 88 -0.74 -22.21 3.84
CA GLY A 88 -1.20 -22.48 2.49
C GLY A 88 -1.51 -21.19 1.72
N THR A 89 -2.17 -20.23 2.38
CA THR A 89 -2.46 -18.91 1.81
C THR A 89 -1.18 -18.13 1.56
N VAL A 90 -0.25 -18.05 2.53
CA VAL A 90 1.07 -17.39 2.35
C VAL A 90 1.82 -17.96 1.15
N THR A 91 1.84 -19.29 1.01
CA THR A 91 2.51 -19.99 -0.09
C THR A 91 1.87 -19.65 -1.45
N SER A 92 0.54 -19.61 -1.51
CA SER A 92 -0.19 -19.32 -2.75
C SER A 92 0.12 -17.92 -3.31
N VAL A 93 0.40 -16.94 -2.44
CA VAL A 93 0.69 -15.55 -2.83
C VAL A 93 1.91 -15.44 -3.75
N GLN A 94 2.91 -16.32 -3.57
CA GLN A 94 4.14 -16.30 -4.38
C GLN A 94 3.89 -16.58 -5.88
N SER A 95 2.73 -17.13 -6.22
CA SER A 95 2.32 -17.40 -7.60
C SER A 95 1.34 -16.37 -8.18
N MET A 96 0.88 -15.42 -7.38
CA MET A 96 -0.12 -14.42 -7.79
C MET A 96 0.55 -13.34 -8.64
N THR A 97 -0.12 -12.91 -9.70
CA THR A 97 0.42 -11.95 -10.67
C THR A 97 -0.28 -10.58 -10.61
N SER A 98 -1.18 -10.38 -9.65
CA SER A 98 -1.88 -9.12 -9.48
C SER A 98 -2.07 -8.72 -8.03
N GLY A 99 -2.00 -7.42 -7.76
CA GLY A 99 -2.25 -6.84 -6.45
C GLY A 99 -3.65 -7.15 -5.92
N THR A 100 -4.67 -7.25 -6.78
CA THR A 100 -6.02 -7.64 -6.36
C THR A 100 -6.07 -9.04 -5.76
N GLN A 101 -5.41 -10.02 -6.40
CA GLN A 101 -5.34 -11.39 -5.86
C GLN A 101 -4.60 -11.41 -4.52
N ILE A 102 -3.50 -10.66 -4.43
CA ILE A 102 -2.71 -10.59 -3.19
C ILE A 102 -3.52 -9.93 -2.06
N GLN A 103 -4.28 -8.85 -2.34
CA GLN A 103 -5.17 -8.22 -1.35
C GLN A 103 -6.28 -9.14 -0.85
N GLN A 104 -6.82 -10.00 -1.74
CA GLN A 104 -7.79 -11.02 -1.34
C GLN A 104 -7.14 -12.05 -0.42
N ALA A 105 -5.93 -12.52 -0.76
CA ALA A 105 -5.15 -13.42 0.09
C ALA A 105 -4.81 -12.78 1.45
N GLU A 106 -4.38 -11.52 1.48
CA GLU A 106 -4.16 -10.77 2.73
C GLU A 106 -5.43 -10.69 3.60
N SER A 107 -6.59 -10.55 2.97
CA SER A 107 -7.87 -10.55 3.68
C SER A 107 -8.16 -11.92 4.30
N GLN A 108 -7.84 -13.02 3.59
CA GLN A 108 -7.93 -14.36 4.14
C GLN A 108 -6.95 -14.56 5.30
N LEU A 109 -5.68 -14.14 5.17
CA LEU A 109 -4.69 -14.19 6.25
C LEU A 109 -5.16 -13.44 7.51
N LYS A 110 -5.87 -12.30 7.36
CA LYS A 110 -6.46 -11.57 8.49
C LYS A 110 -7.58 -12.39 9.17
N THR A 111 -8.41 -13.06 8.39
CA THR A 111 -9.47 -13.95 8.89
C THR A 111 -8.85 -15.13 9.65
N ASP A 112 -7.91 -15.84 9.03
CA ASP A 112 -7.23 -17.00 9.64
C ASP A 112 -6.59 -16.61 10.98
N ARG A 113 -5.90 -15.46 11.03
CA ARG A 113 -5.32 -14.95 12.28
C ARG A 113 -6.36 -14.61 13.33
N THR A 114 -7.51 -14.06 12.93
CA THR A 114 -8.61 -13.74 13.85
C THR A 114 -9.19 -15.02 14.45
N ASP A 115 -9.43 -16.02 13.60
CA ASP A 115 -9.96 -17.33 14.00
C ASP A 115 -8.97 -18.08 14.89
N PHE A 116 -7.68 -18.04 14.54
CA PHE A 116 -6.60 -18.60 15.35
C PHE A 116 -6.58 -17.97 16.75
N MET A 117 -6.59 -16.63 16.84
CA MET A 117 -6.54 -15.93 18.13
C MET A 117 -7.81 -16.15 18.97
N SER A 118 -8.97 -16.26 18.33
CA SER A 118 -10.23 -16.60 19.00
C SER A 118 -10.15 -18.00 19.62
N THR A 119 -9.69 -18.98 18.84
CA THR A 119 -9.51 -20.37 19.25
C THR A 119 -8.48 -20.48 20.37
N ALA A 120 -7.29 -19.90 20.19
CA ALA A 120 -6.23 -19.93 21.19
C ALA A 120 -6.66 -19.29 22.52
N LYS A 121 -7.47 -18.23 22.48
CA LYS A 121 -8.03 -17.61 23.68
C LYS A 121 -9.04 -18.51 24.39
N SER A 122 -9.84 -19.27 23.63
CA SER A 122 -10.76 -20.26 24.19
C SER A 122 -9.96 -21.36 24.90
N ASP A 123 -8.97 -21.93 24.22
CA ASP A 123 -8.12 -23.01 24.76
C ASP A 123 -7.33 -22.54 25.98
N LEU A 124 -6.80 -21.30 25.93
CA LEU A 124 -6.11 -20.70 27.07
C LEU A 124 -7.00 -20.67 28.33
N LYS A 125 -8.30 -20.38 28.16
CA LYS A 125 -9.25 -20.37 29.27
C LYS A 125 -9.62 -21.79 29.73
N GLU A 126 -9.89 -22.68 28.79
CA GLU A 126 -10.27 -24.07 29.06
C GLU A 126 -9.19 -24.82 29.85
N TYR A 127 -7.94 -24.66 29.46
CA TYR A 127 -6.79 -25.34 30.09
C TYR A 127 -6.11 -24.50 31.18
N ASN A 128 -6.79 -23.48 31.71
CA ASN A 128 -6.31 -22.63 32.82
C ASN A 128 -4.93 -21.99 32.59
N GLY A 129 -4.62 -21.63 31.34
CA GLY A 129 -3.39 -20.94 30.96
C GLY A 129 -3.37 -19.47 31.37
N THR A 130 -2.18 -18.86 31.31
CA THR A 130 -1.99 -17.44 31.64
C THR A 130 -1.53 -16.64 30.44
N GLY A 131 -2.06 -15.41 30.30
CA GLY A 131 -1.68 -14.54 29.18
C GLY A 131 -0.18 -14.20 29.15
N LYS A 132 0.47 -14.07 30.32
CA LYS A 132 1.91 -13.77 30.40
C LYS A 132 2.77 -14.90 29.85
N ALA A 133 2.48 -16.15 30.23
CA ALA A 133 3.26 -17.30 29.76
C ALA A 133 2.99 -17.58 28.27
N PHE A 134 1.75 -17.37 27.82
CA PHE A 134 1.40 -17.41 26.39
C PHE A 134 2.19 -16.38 25.58
N GLU A 135 2.24 -15.13 26.02
CA GLU A 135 3.02 -14.06 25.37
C GLU A 135 4.52 -14.37 25.36
N GLN A 136 5.07 -14.89 26.46
CA GLN A 136 6.47 -15.29 26.54
C GLN A 136 6.80 -16.40 25.52
N SER A 137 5.91 -17.38 25.35
CA SER A 137 6.09 -18.46 24.38
C SER A 137 6.04 -17.97 22.94
N ILE A 138 5.09 -17.07 22.62
CA ILE A 138 5.02 -16.38 21.33
C ILE A 138 6.32 -15.61 21.05
N ASN A 139 6.77 -14.79 22.00
CA ASN A 139 7.97 -13.98 21.83
C ASN A 139 9.23 -14.86 21.66
N ALA A 140 9.33 -15.97 22.40
CA ALA A 140 10.43 -16.91 22.25
C ALA A 140 10.46 -17.54 20.85
N SER A 141 9.29 -17.92 20.31
CA SER A 141 9.19 -18.47 18.96
C SER A 141 9.57 -17.45 17.88
N VAL A 142 9.09 -16.20 18.00
CA VAL A 142 9.49 -15.11 17.09
C VAL A 142 10.99 -14.82 17.18
N MET A 143 11.58 -14.80 18.38
CA MET A 143 13.01 -14.61 18.57
C MET A 143 13.84 -15.75 17.96
N ALA A 144 13.35 -16.99 18.02
CA ALA A 144 14.02 -18.13 17.38
C ALA A 144 14.11 -17.98 15.85
N GLN A 145 13.19 -17.21 15.24
CA GLN A 145 13.15 -16.92 13.81
C GLN A 145 13.78 -15.57 13.43
N ALA A 146 14.46 -14.87 14.36
CA ALA A 146 14.89 -13.50 14.17
C ALA A 146 15.73 -13.27 12.90
N THR A 147 16.69 -14.16 12.60
CA THR A 147 17.53 -14.06 11.40
C THR A 147 16.73 -14.19 10.11
N THR A 148 15.82 -15.17 10.04
CA THR A 148 14.93 -15.38 8.89
C THR A 148 14.02 -14.17 8.69
N LEU A 149 13.41 -13.68 9.77
CA LEU A 149 12.53 -12.52 9.75
C LEU A 149 13.26 -11.25 9.31
N GLN A 150 14.49 -11.04 9.77
CA GLN A 150 15.32 -9.91 9.35
C GLN A 150 15.65 -9.97 7.85
N GLY A 151 15.95 -11.17 7.32
CA GLY A 151 16.17 -11.38 5.89
C GLY A 151 14.95 -11.00 5.06
N LEU A 152 13.78 -11.53 5.42
CA LEU A 152 12.51 -11.24 4.74
C LEU A 152 12.11 -9.76 4.84
N GLU A 153 12.31 -9.14 6.01
CA GLU A 153 12.06 -7.72 6.21
C GLU A 153 12.94 -6.85 5.31
N ASN A 154 14.23 -7.20 5.17
CA ASN A 154 15.14 -6.48 4.27
C ASN A 154 14.72 -6.60 2.81
N THR A 155 14.31 -7.80 2.36
CA THR A 155 13.77 -8.01 1.02
C THR A 155 12.52 -7.15 0.80
N TRP A 156 11.55 -7.23 1.72
CA TRP A 156 10.33 -6.42 1.65
C TRP A 156 10.63 -4.93 1.54
N TRP A 157 11.52 -4.38 2.35
CA TRP A 157 11.89 -2.97 2.29
C TRP A 157 12.52 -2.57 0.95
N THR A 158 13.39 -3.43 0.41
CA THR A 158 14.06 -3.21 -0.87
C THR A 158 13.04 -3.20 -2.03
N ASP A 159 12.13 -4.18 -2.04
CA ASP A 159 11.12 -4.29 -3.09
C ASP A 159 10.09 -3.16 -2.98
N ARG A 160 9.69 -2.80 -1.75
CA ARG A 160 8.82 -1.65 -1.47
C ARG A 160 9.44 -0.35 -1.98
N GLN A 161 10.73 -0.13 -1.74
CA GLN A 161 11.42 1.05 -2.25
C GLN A 161 11.42 1.07 -3.77
N THR A 162 11.80 -0.05 -4.40
CA THR A 162 11.85 -0.20 -5.85
C THR A 162 10.49 0.09 -6.50
N ALA A 163 9.43 -0.57 -6.03
CA ALA A 163 8.07 -0.36 -6.53
C ALA A 163 7.61 1.09 -6.36
N ARG A 164 7.88 1.69 -5.20
CA ARG A 164 7.44 3.06 -4.92
C ARG A 164 8.14 4.08 -5.82
N MET A 165 9.43 3.88 -6.11
CA MET A 165 10.20 4.76 -6.99
C MET A 165 9.90 4.53 -8.47
N ASP A 166 9.58 3.30 -8.89
CA ASP A 166 9.05 3.02 -10.23
C ASP A 166 7.73 3.76 -10.48
N GLU A 167 6.81 3.72 -9.51
CA GLU A 167 5.55 4.45 -9.60
C GLU A 167 5.77 5.97 -9.71
N PHE A 168 6.67 6.49 -8.88
CA PHE A 168 7.01 7.90 -8.88
C PHE A 168 7.54 8.32 -10.26
N SER A 169 8.47 7.55 -10.82
CA SER A 169 9.05 7.77 -12.16
C SER A 169 7.98 7.72 -13.26
N THR A 170 7.10 6.72 -13.24
CA THR A 170 6.00 6.60 -14.20
C THR A 170 5.07 7.81 -14.15
N ASN A 171 4.74 8.29 -12.94
CA ASN A 171 3.89 9.46 -12.77
C ASN A 171 4.60 10.76 -13.19
N ASP A 172 5.89 10.90 -12.93
CA ASP A 172 6.73 12.00 -13.41
C ASP A 172 6.74 12.08 -14.94
N GLN A 173 6.97 10.95 -15.62
CA GLN A 173 6.91 10.89 -17.08
C GLN A 173 5.54 11.33 -17.63
N LYS A 174 4.43 10.89 -17.00
CA LYS A 174 3.08 11.30 -17.38
C LYS A 174 2.87 12.81 -17.23
N ARG A 175 3.28 13.39 -16.09
CA ARG A 175 3.14 14.84 -15.85
C ARG A 175 3.99 15.64 -16.84
N ASN A 176 5.24 15.25 -17.05
CA ASN A 176 6.14 15.87 -18.04
C ASN A 176 5.58 15.76 -19.48
N GLY A 177 4.98 14.63 -19.85
CA GLY A 177 4.29 14.48 -21.14
C GLY A 177 3.09 15.43 -21.30
N VAL A 178 2.32 15.66 -20.24
CA VAL A 178 1.22 16.65 -20.25
C VAL A 178 1.76 18.06 -20.42
N LEU A 179 2.81 18.45 -19.71
CA LEU A 179 3.44 19.76 -19.83
C LEU A 179 3.97 19.98 -21.25
N ALA A 180 4.69 19.01 -21.80
CA ALA A 180 5.20 19.06 -23.17
C ALA A 180 4.07 19.24 -24.20
N ASN A 181 2.93 18.53 -24.04
CA ASN A 181 1.79 18.65 -24.94
C ASN A 181 1.13 20.05 -24.89
N LEU A 182 1.05 20.66 -23.70
CA LEU A 182 0.48 21.99 -23.52
C LEU A 182 1.41 23.07 -24.07
N THR A 183 2.72 22.94 -23.82
CA THR A 183 3.74 23.83 -24.40
C THR A 183 3.71 23.79 -25.93
N ALA A 184 3.58 22.59 -26.54
CA ALA A 184 3.45 22.44 -27.99
C ALA A 184 2.20 23.12 -28.58
N LYS A 185 1.19 23.42 -27.75
CA LYS A 185 -0.01 24.20 -28.11
C LYS A 185 0.14 25.70 -27.82
N GLY A 186 1.33 26.16 -27.46
CA GLY A 186 1.60 27.57 -27.13
C GLY A 186 1.00 28.02 -25.80
N ILE A 187 0.66 27.09 -24.90
CA ILE A 187 0.18 27.41 -23.56
C ILE A 187 1.38 27.61 -22.64
N ASP A 188 1.40 28.72 -21.89
CA ASP A 188 2.37 28.92 -20.82
C ASP A 188 2.10 27.95 -19.66
N VAL A 189 3.06 27.07 -19.40
CA VAL A 189 2.99 26.04 -18.36
C VAL A 189 3.82 26.36 -17.11
N SER A 190 4.36 27.58 -16.99
CA SER A 190 5.26 27.98 -15.90
C SER A 190 4.73 27.65 -14.50
N GLY A 191 3.43 27.90 -14.25
CA GLY A 191 2.78 27.58 -12.98
C GLY A 191 2.73 26.08 -12.67
N ALA A 192 2.42 25.24 -13.67
CA ALA A 192 2.42 23.79 -13.49
C ALA A 192 3.84 23.21 -13.38
N GLN A 193 4.81 23.78 -14.11
CA GLN A 193 6.21 23.40 -14.01
C GLN A 193 6.79 23.68 -12.61
N ALA A 194 6.39 24.78 -11.97
CA ALA A 194 6.81 25.08 -10.60
C ALA A 194 6.33 24.02 -9.60
N VAL A 195 5.08 23.55 -9.74
CA VAL A 195 4.54 22.45 -8.91
C VAL A 195 5.23 21.13 -9.23
N GLU A 196 5.54 20.85 -10.50
CA GLU A 196 6.32 19.65 -10.87
C GLU A 196 7.68 19.60 -10.18
N ASN A 197 8.39 20.74 -10.16
CA ASN A 197 9.69 20.82 -9.50
C ASN A 197 9.58 20.52 -7.98
N GLN A 198 8.48 20.91 -7.34
CA GLN A 198 8.21 20.57 -5.93
C GLN A 198 7.91 19.08 -5.78
N ILE A 199 7.16 18.47 -6.69
CA ILE A 199 6.90 17.02 -6.69
C ILE A 199 8.21 16.24 -6.81
N GLN A 200 9.14 16.66 -7.67
CA GLN A 200 10.47 16.04 -7.82
C GLN A 200 11.33 16.13 -6.56
N GLN A 201 11.28 17.27 -5.86
CA GLN A 201 11.96 17.43 -4.56
C GLN A 201 11.37 16.45 -3.54
N GLU A 202 10.04 16.34 -3.48
CA GLU A 202 9.37 15.41 -2.58
C GLU A 202 9.64 13.94 -2.93
N GLY A 203 9.82 13.62 -4.22
CA GLY A 203 10.29 12.30 -4.65
C GLY A 203 11.66 11.93 -4.08
N THR A 204 12.55 12.91 -3.93
CA THR A 204 13.87 12.72 -3.29
C THR A 204 13.71 12.48 -1.79
N ALA A 205 12.87 13.25 -1.12
CA ALA A 205 12.55 13.08 0.30
C ALA A 205 11.93 11.71 0.59
N LEU A 206 10.99 11.27 -0.26
CA LEU A 206 10.38 9.95 -0.20
C LEU A 206 11.43 8.84 -0.35
N ASN A 207 12.36 8.95 -1.31
CA ASN A 207 13.40 7.95 -1.50
C ASN A 207 14.34 7.85 -0.29
N ALA A 208 14.70 8.99 0.31
CA ALA A 208 15.49 9.02 1.54
C ALA A 208 14.73 8.33 2.69
N ALA A 209 13.45 8.67 2.89
CA ALA A 209 12.62 8.06 3.92
C ALA A 209 12.44 6.54 3.74
N LEU A 210 12.33 6.05 2.51
CA LEU A 210 12.30 4.62 2.19
C LEU A 210 13.63 3.93 2.52
N THR A 211 14.75 4.58 2.21
CA THR A 211 16.10 4.08 2.53
C THR A 211 16.31 3.97 4.03
N ASP A 212 15.87 4.99 4.78
CA ASP A 212 15.99 5.05 6.24
C ASP A 212 14.90 4.23 6.95
N ARG A 213 13.93 3.69 6.21
CA ARG A 213 12.76 2.95 6.72
C ARG A 213 11.93 3.76 7.71
N ASP A 214 11.89 5.08 7.53
CA ASP A 214 11.13 5.99 8.40
C ASP A 214 9.68 6.07 7.91
N GLU A 215 8.81 5.25 8.50
CA GLU A 215 7.37 5.22 8.19
C GLU A 215 6.67 6.57 8.42
N SER A 216 7.13 7.38 9.37
CA SER A 216 6.57 8.71 9.63
C SER A 216 6.92 9.68 8.51
N ALA A 217 8.19 9.69 8.09
CA ALA A 217 8.65 10.50 6.96
C ALA A 217 8.04 10.03 5.63
N ILE A 218 7.93 8.71 5.41
CA ILE A 218 7.22 8.14 4.26
C ILE A 218 5.78 8.65 4.23
N LYS A 219 5.07 8.60 5.36
CA LYS A 219 3.68 9.09 5.43
C LYS A 219 3.58 10.58 5.12
N ALA A 220 4.46 11.40 5.69
CA ALA A 220 4.49 12.84 5.44
C ALA A 220 4.73 13.15 3.96
N ALA A 221 5.76 12.56 3.36
CA ALA A 221 6.09 12.75 1.96
C ALA A 221 4.93 12.37 1.02
N ASN A 222 4.23 11.27 1.35
CA ASN A 222 3.07 10.86 0.58
C ASN A 222 1.87 11.82 0.68
N GLN A 223 1.67 12.46 1.85
CA GLN A 223 0.63 13.47 2.03
C GLN A 223 0.94 14.73 1.22
N ASP A 224 2.20 15.14 1.18
CA ASP A 224 2.67 16.29 0.42
C ASP A 224 2.57 16.02 -1.09
N LEU A 225 3.03 14.85 -1.55
CA LEU A 225 2.82 14.40 -2.93
C LEU A 225 1.35 14.39 -3.34
N ALA A 226 0.46 13.89 -2.49
CA ALA A 226 -0.98 13.87 -2.79
C ALA A 226 -1.55 15.30 -2.95
N THR A 227 -1.08 16.24 -2.13
CA THR A 227 -1.49 17.65 -2.20
C THR A 227 -0.97 18.32 -3.46
N LEU A 228 0.32 18.15 -3.76
CA LEU A 228 0.97 18.71 -4.95
C LEU A 228 0.37 18.16 -6.24
N ASN A 229 0.09 16.85 -6.32
CA ASN A 229 -0.57 16.26 -7.49
C ASN A 229 -1.96 16.86 -7.75
N LYS A 230 -2.77 17.08 -6.69
CA LYS A 230 -4.08 17.76 -6.83
C LYS A 230 -3.93 19.20 -7.32
N GLN A 231 -2.92 19.92 -6.83
CA GLN A 231 -2.62 21.26 -7.29
C GLN A 231 -2.21 21.27 -8.76
N PHE A 232 -1.31 20.36 -9.17
CA PHE A 232 -0.90 20.18 -10.56
C PHE A 232 -2.12 19.94 -11.46
N GLU A 233 -2.97 18.95 -11.13
CA GLU A 233 -4.18 18.65 -11.89
C GLU A 233 -5.12 19.84 -12.02
N SER A 234 -5.31 20.61 -10.95
CA SER A 234 -6.16 21.80 -10.94
C SER A 234 -5.65 22.87 -11.92
N ILE A 235 -4.33 23.09 -11.94
CA ILE A 235 -3.68 24.01 -12.90
C ILE A 235 -3.87 23.50 -14.33
N ILE A 236 -3.62 22.21 -14.58
CA ILE A 236 -3.82 21.60 -15.91
C ILE A 236 -5.27 21.72 -16.39
N LYS A 237 -6.26 21.49 -15.51
CA LYS A 237 -7.69 21.67 -15.82
C LYS A 237 -7.99 23.11 -16.23
N SER A 238 -7.40 24.08 -15.52
CA SER A 238 -7.55 25.51 -15.81
C SER A 238 -6.91 25.91 -17.14
N TYR A 239 -5.73 25.37 -17.48
CA TYR A 239 -5.10 25.58 -18.79
C TYR A 239 -5.96 25.05 -19.93
N ARG A 240 -6.52 23.84 -19.77
CA ARG A 240 -7.36 23.21 -20.79
C ARG A 240 -8.68 23.96 -21.02
N SER A 241 -9.33 24.44 -19.96
CA SER A 241 -10.57 25.23 -20.08
C SER A 241 -10.31 26.58 -20.75
N GLY A 242 -9.26 27.30 -20.32
CA GLY A 242 -8.87 28.59 -20.91
C GLY A 242 -8.52 28.49 -22.40
N HIS A 243 -7.80 27.44 -22.81
CA HIS A 243 -7.48 27.21 -24.22
C HIS A 243 -8.71 26.92 -25.06
N ARG A 244 -9.66 26.11 -24.57
CA ARG A 244 -10.93 25.82 -25.27
C ARG A 244 -11.76 27.10 -25.48
N ALA A 245 -11.88 27.94 -24.44
CA ALA A 245 -12.61 29.19 -24.54
C ALA A 245 -12.03 30.12 -25.63
N LYS A 246 -10.70 30.23 -25.70
CA LYS A 246 -10.02 31.00 -26.76
C LYS A 246 -10.29 30.42 -28.15
N ALA A 247 -10.22 29.10 -28.32
CA ALA A 247 -10.49 28.45 -29.60
C ALA A 247 -11.92 28.70 -30.09
N THR A 248 -12.92 28.66 -29.19
CA THR A 248 -14.31 28.96 -29.53
C THR A 248 -14.51 30.43 -29.94
N ALA A 249 -13.86 31.36 -29.24
CA ALA A 249 -13.93 32.79 -29.58
C ALA A 249 -13.36 33.09 -30.98
N THR A 250 -12.24 32.46 -31.35
CA THR A 250 -11.63 32.62 -32.68
C THR A 250 -12.45 31.98 -33.80
N ALA A 251 -13.21 30.92 -33.51
CA ALA A 251 -14.04 30.22 -34.50
C ALA A 251 -15.39 30.90 -34.81
N SER A 252 -15.77 31.92 -34.04
CA SER A 252 -16.96 32.75 -34.29
C SER A 252 -16.54 34.15 -34.76
N PRO A 253 -16.03 34.33 -36.00
CA PRO A 253 -15.81 35.66 -36.51
C PRO A 253 -17.17 36.37 -36.55
N THR A 254 -17.27 37.49 -35.83
CA THR A 254 -18.40 38.40 -35.95
C THR A 254 -18.44 38.89 -37.39
N THR A 255 -19.28 38.29 -38.23
CA THR A 255 -19.64 38.83 -39.54
C THR A 255 -20.35 40.14 -39.29
N THR A 256 -19.58 41.22 -39.21
CA THR A 256 -20.14 42.57 -39.20
C THR A 256 -20.70 42.78 -40.60
N ILE A 257 -21.99 42.55 -40.77
CA ILE A 257 -22.71 42.90 -41.99
C ILE A 257 -22.78 44.43 -41.97
N THR A 258 -21.85 45.09 -42.65
CA THR A 258 -21.96 46.52 -42.93
C THR A 258 -23.25 46.73 -43.72
N PRO A 259 -24.24 47.49 -43.21
CA PRO A 259 -25.43 47.80 -44.00
C PRO A 259 -24.98 48.58 -45.23
N ALA A 260 -25.37 48.11 -46.42
CA ALA A 260 -25.17 48.87 -47.65
C ALA A 260 -25.90 50.22 -47.50
N ALA A 261 -25.15 51.31 -47.58
CA ALA A 261 -25.72 52.65 -47.60
C ALA A 261 -26.60 52.78 -48.85
N THR A 262 -27.91 52.89 -48.65
CA THR A 262 -28.84 53.28 -49.69
C THR A 262 -28.76 54.79 -49.89
N LEU A 263 -28.14 55.16 -51.01
CA LEU A 263 -28.21 56.42 -51.77
C LEU A 263 -27.88 57.74 -51.05
#